data_AF-A0A7R9DSD4-F1
#
_entry.id   AF-A0A7R9DSD4-F1
#
_cell.length_a   1.000
_cell.length_b   1.000
_cell.length_c   1.000
_cell.angle_alpha   90.00
_cell.angle_beta   90.00
_cell.angle_gamma   90.00
#
_symmetry.space_group_name_H-M   'P 1'
#
loop_
_entity.id
_entity.type
_entity.pdbx_description
1 polymer ?
#
loop_
_entity_poly.entity_id
_entity_poly.type
_entity_poly.pdbx_seq_one_letter_code
_entity_poly.pdbx_strand_id
1 'polypeptide(L)'
;MAFLFQQDVVQLACTCGCLKPITRLYFCRHCQKIRCGFCVCHEVESHFCANCLENIPLAEARMKKNRCATCFDCPSCTHTMSTRAVPISTPNPDDPKKVITRKVYYLVCGFCRWTSRDIGLPDQTV
;
A
#
# COMPACT_ATOMS: atom_id res chain seq x y z
N MET A 1 15.90 -11.84 6.91
CA MET A 1 16.86 -12.84 7.46
C MET A 1 16.21 -14.17 7.85
N ALA A 2 14.91 -14.22 8.22
CA ALA A 2 14.26 -15.49 8.59
C ALA A 2 14.27 -16.55 7.47
N PHE A 3 14.08 -16.15 6.20
CA PHE A 3 13.94 -17.09 5.08
C PHE A 3 15.23 -17.85 4.71
N LEU A 4 16.41 -17.25 4.92
CA LEU A 4 17.71 -17.84 4.56
C LEU A 4 18.08 -19.07 5.39
N PHE A 5 17.63 -19.12 6.66
CA PHE A 5 17.86 -20.24 7.58
C PHE A 5 16.60 -21.06 7.85
N GLN A 6 15.53 -20.82 7.10
CA GLN A 6 14.26 -21.52 7.24
C GLN A 6 14.30 -22.88 6.51
N GLN A 7 15.31 -23.70 6.79
CA GLN A 7 15.19 -25.11 6.45
C GLN A 7 14.19 -25.72 7.44
N ASP A 8 13.09 -26.29 6.93
CA ASP A 8 12.06 -26.99 7.71
C ASP A 8 12.59 -28.35 8.25
N VAL A 9 13.82 -28.39 8.76
CA VAL A 9 14.50 -29.61 9.26
C VAL A 9 13.87 -30.08 10.57
N VAL A 10 13.53 -29.12 11.45
CA VAL A 10 12.92 -29.42 12.75
C VAL A 10 11.51 -28.84 12.79
N GLN A 11 10.54 -29.73 12.95
CA GLN A 11 9.13 -29.40 13.05
C GLN A 11 8.57 -29.86 14.38
N LEU A 12 7.64 -29.08 14.93
CA LEU A 12 6.94 -29.39 16.17
C LEU A 12 5.47 -29.65 15.85
N ALA A 13 4.88 -30.60 16.58
CA ALA A 13 3.47 -30.94 16.45
C ALA A 13 2.60 -29.99 17.29
N CYS A 14 1.63 -29.36 16.64
CA CYS A 14 0.54 -28.69 17.32
C CYS A 14 -0.45 -29.71 17.89
N THR A 15 -1.27 -29.29 18.87
CA THR A 15 -2.41 -30.07 19.40
C THR A 15 -3.40 -30.60 18.35
N CYS A 16 -3.46 -30.00 17.16
CA CYS A 16 -4.30 -30.47 16.04
C CYS A 16 -3.59 -31.49 15.13
N GLY A 17 -2.34 -31.85 15.40
CA GLY A 17 -1.53 -32.76 14.57
C GLY A 17 -0.71 -32.08 13.48
N CYS A 18 -0.91 -30.78 13.22
CA CYS A 18 -0.12 -30.05 12.23
C CYS A 18 1.35 -29.92 12.66
N LEU A 19 2.29 -30.30 11.80
CA LEU A 19 3.72 -30.08 11.94
C LEU A 19 4.11 -28.73 11.33
N LYS A 20 4.75 -27.87 12.13
CA LYS A 20 5.25 -26.55 11.70
C LYS A 20 6.59 -26.24 12.39
N PRO A 21 7.46 -25.41 11.79
CA PRO A 21 8.65 -24.92 12.49
C PRO A 21 8.24 -24.02 13.67
N ILE A 22 9.12 -23.90 14.67
CA ILE A 22 8.88 -23.08 15.86
C ILE A 22 8.57 -21.60 15.53
N THR A 23 9.10 -21.09 14.42
CA THR A 23 8.87 -19.71 13.93
C THR A 23 7.43 -19.44 13.45
N ARG A 24 6.62 -20.49 13.26
CA ARG A 24 5.21 -20.41 12.82
C ARG A 24 4.22 -20.91 13.88
N LEU A 25 4.70 -21.11 15.11
CA LEU A 25 3.93 -21.62 16.23
C LEU A 25 3.86 -20.58 17.34
N TYR A 26 2.77 -20.61 18.10
CA TYR A 26 2.50 -19.72 19.21
C TYR A 26 2.44 -20.53 20.51
N PHE A 27 3.01 -20.00 21.59
CA PHE A 27 2.88 -20.61 22.92
C PHE A 27 1.75 -19.95 23.71
N CYS A 28 0.75 -20.73 24.09
CA CYS A 28 -0.34 -20.24 24.94
C CYS A 28 0.07 -20.31 26.41
N ARG A 29 0.28 -19.14 27.05
CA ARG A 29 0.62 -19.06 28.49
C ARG A 29 -0.46 -19.62 29.42
N HIS A 30 -1.72 -19.59 29.01
CA HIS A 30 -2.86 -20.01 29.84
C HIS A 30 -3.01 -21.54 29.86
N CYS A 31 -2.85 -22.20 28.71
CA CYS A 31 -2.99 -23.66 28.60
C CYS A 31 -1.66 -24.41 28.67
N GLN A 32 -0.52 -23.70 28.64
CA GLN A 32 0.83 -24.25 28.52
C GLN A 32 0.99 -25.22 27.33
N LYS A 33 0.34 -24.90 26.21
CA LYS A 33 0.34 -25.73 24.98
C LYS A 33 0.71 -24.89 23.76
N ILE A 34 1.39 -25.52 22.81
CA ILE A 34 1.74 -24.91 21.53
C ILE A 34 0.54 -24.96 20.57
N ARG A 35 0.28 -23.85 19.89
CA ARG A 35 -0.82 -23.67 18.93
C ARG A 35 -0.26 -23.19 17.60
N CYS A 36 -0.72 -23.77 16.51
CA CYS A 36 -0.40 -23.29 15.16
C CYS A 36 -1.31 -22.13 14.74
N GLY A 37 -0.97 -21.45 13.64
CA GLY A 37 -1.76 -20.37 13.06
C GLY A 37 -3.21 -20.72 12.71
N PHE A 38 -3.56 -22.01 12.59
CA PHE A 38 -4.95 -22.46 12.37
C PHE A 38 -5.72 -22.73 13.66
N CYS A 39 -5.03 -22.96 14.78
CA CYS A 39 -5.66 -23.19 16.08
C CYS A 39 -5.92 -21.91 16.86
N VAL A 40 -5.43 -20.77 16.36
CA VAL A 40 -5.64 -19.44 16.94
C VAL A 40 -6.65 -18.68 16.10
N CYS A 41 -7.38 -17.76 16.75
CA CYS A 41 -8.25 -16.82 16.05
C CYS A 41 -7.42 -15.63 15.53
N HIS A 42 -7.74 -15.16 14.33
CA HIS A 42 -7.14 -13.96 13.75
C HIS A 42 -8.12 -12.81 13.88
N GLU A 43 -7.64 -11.67 14.37
CA GLU A 43 -8.42 -10.45 14.52
C GLU A 43 -7.77 -9.31 13.75
N VAL A 44 -8.58 -8.40 13.25
CA VAL A 44 -8.10 -7.21 12.52
C VAL A 44 -7.96 -6.07 13.51
N GLU A 45 -6.72 -5.65 13.77
CA GLU A 45 -6.43 -4.55 14.70
C GLU A 45 -6.49 -3.17 14.02
N SER A 46 -5.87 -3.03 12.85
CA SER A 46 -5.78 -1.75 12.13
C SER A 46 -5.72 -1.92 10.61
N HIS A 47 -6.07 -0.86 9.89
CA HIS A 47 -5.94 -0.78 8.43
C HIS A 47 -4.87 0.25 8.12
N PHE A 48 -3.96 -0.03 7.19
CA PHE A 48 -2.94 0.92 6.80
C PHE A 48 -2.62 0.81 5.31
N CYS A 49 -2.11 1.89 4.73
CA CYS A 49 -1.63 1.88 3.36
C CYS A 49 -0.16 1.44 3.32
N ALA A 50 0.17 0.42 2.53
CA ALA A 50 1.56 -0.03 2.37
C ALA A 50 2.47 1.01 1.68
N ASN A 51 1.89 1.98 0.99
CA ASN A 51 2.64 2.98 0.22
C ASN A 51 2.99 4.23 1.04
N CYS A 52 2.02 4.85 1.71
CA CYS A 52 2.25 6.03 2.56
C CYS A 52 2.46 5.70 4.05
N LEU A 53 2.28 4.43 4.45
CA LEU A 53 2.37 3.97 5.84
C LEU A 53 1.40 4.67 6.80
N GLU A 54 0.32 5.25 6.25
CA GLU A 54 -0.71 5.92 7.02
C GLU A 54 -1.69 4.89 7.59
N ASN A 55 -2.00 5.03 8.88
CA ASN A 55 -3.02 4.25 9.55
C ASN A 55 -4.40 4.86 9.28
N ILE A 56 -5.32 4.06 8.77
CA ILE A 56 -6.65 4.47 8.34
C ILE A 56 -7.66 3.94 9.35
N PRO A 57 -8.43 4.81 10.03
CA PRO A 57 -9.48 4.38 10.95
C PRO A 57 -10.54 3.50 10.27
N LEU A 58 -11.14 2.56 11.00
CA LEU A 58 -12.11 1.59 10.45
C LEU A 58 -13.31 2.28 9.75
N ALA A 59 -13.82 3.38 10.31
CA ALA A 59 -14.93 4.12 9.73
C ALA A 59 -14.57 4.68 8.34
N GLU A 60 -13.38 5.27 8.22
CA GLU A 60 -12.88 5.82 6.97
C GLU A 60 -12.54 4.72 5.95
N ALA A 61 -11.92 3.63 6.40
CA ALA A 61 -11.64 2.46 5.57
C ALA A 61 -12.95 1.92 4.95
N ARG A 62 -14.02 1.81 5.75
CA ARG A 62 -15.34 1.37 5.25
C ARG A 62 -15.91 2.34 4.22
N MET A 63 -15.85 3.65 4.46
CA MET A 63 -16.35 4.67 3.54
C MET A 63 -15.56 4.70 2.22
N LYS A 64 -14.24 4.55 2.30
CA LYS A 64 -13.31 4.54 1.15
C LYS A 64 -13.13 3.16 0.51
N LYS A 65 -13.96 2.16 0.88
CA LYS A 65 -13.90 0.78 0.36
C LYS A 65 -12.52 0.14 0.48
N ASN A 66 -11.87 0.33 1.64
CA ASN A 66 -10.53 -0.14 1.97
C ASN A 66 -9.44 0.34 1.00
N ARG A 67 -9.56 1.57 0.49
CA ARG A 67 -8.57 2.21 -0.38
C ARG A 67 -8.02 3.48 0.24
N CYS A 68 -6.73 3.71 0.01
CA CYS A 68 -6.10 5.00 0.31
C CYS A 68 -6.64 6.08 -0.65
N ALA A 69 -6.77 7.31 -0.18
CA ALA A 69 -7.19 8.44 -1.02
C ALA A 69 -6.02 9.09 -1.78
N THR A 70 -4.80 8.92 -1.29
CA THR A 70 -3.61 9.64 -1.77
C THR A 70 -2.75 8.78 -2.69
N CYS A 71 -2.65 7.48 -2.41
CA CYS A 71 -1.84 6.56 -3.20
C CYS A 71 -2.67 5.90 -4.30
N PHE A 72 -2.11 5.81 -5.49
CA PHE A 72 -2.75 5.23 -6.66
C PHE A 72 -1.86 4.16 -7.27
N ASP A 73 -2.47 3.09 -7.79
CA ASP A 73 -1.76 2.01 -8.46
C ASP A 73 -1.93 2.13 -9.98
N CYS A 74 -0.87 1.81 -10.71
CA CYS A 74 -0.86 1.88 -12.16
C CYS A 74 -1.83 0.85 -12.75
N PRO A 75 -2.75 1.24 -13.65
CA PRO A 75 -3.72 0.32 -14.24
C PRO A 75 -3.09 -0.75 -15.13
N SER A 76 -1.87 -0.53 -15.64
CA SER A 76 -1.19 -1.46 -16.55
C SER A 76 -0.32 -2.50 -15.83
N CYS A 77 0.30 -2.16 -14.68
CA CYS A 77 1.28 -3.02 -14.02
C CYS A 77 1.12 -3.12 -12.50
N THR A 78 0.10 -2.49 -11.91
CA THR A 78 -0.21 -2.48 -10.47
C THR A 78 0.88 -1.89 -9.57
N HIS A 79 1.92 -1.30 -10.15
CA HIS A 79 2.93 -0.58 -9.38
C HIS A 79 2.42 0.78 -8.91
N THR A 80 2.76 1.17 -7.68
CA THR A 80 2.40 2.45 -7.09
C THR A 80 2.86 3.61 -7.96
N MET A 81 1.96 4.53 -8.25
CA MET A 81 2.22 5.73 -9.03
C MET A 81 2.74 6.86 -8.16
N SER A 82 3.47 7.77 -8.80
CA SER A 82 4.00 8.98 -8.18
C SER A 82 3.44 10.22 -8.88
N THR A 83 3.24 11.29 -8.12
CA THR A 83 2.83 12.58 -8.66
C THR A 83 4.04 13.35 -9.15
N ARG A 84 4.01 13.84 -10.39
CA ARG A 84 5.04 14.70 -10.99
C ARG A 84 4.47 16.09 -11.22
N ALA A 85 5.26 17.12 -10.92
CA ALA A 85 4.93 18.51 -11.20
C ALA A 85 5.62 19.01 -12.47
N VAL A 86 4.90 19.77 -13.29
CA VAL A 86 5.44 20.44 -14.49
C VAL A 86 5.07 21.93 -14.43
N PRO A 87 6.01 22.84 -14.72
CA PRO A 87 5.68 24.26 -14.87
C PRO A 87 4.98 24.50 -16.21
N ILE A 88 3.85 25.21 -16.19
CA ILE A 88 3.18 25.73 -17.39
C ILE A 88 3.14 27.25 -17.29
N SER A 89 3.53 27.90 -18.38
CA SER A 89 3.45 29.35 -18.57
C SER A 89 2.15 29.67 -19.30
N THR A 90 1.19 30.29 -18.59
CA THR A 90 -0.07 30.74 -19.18
C THR A 90 -0.16 32.27 -19.14
N PRO A 91 -0.73 32.93 -20.17
CA PRO A 91 -0.99 34.36 -20.12
C PRO A 91 -1.87 34.71 -18.91
N ASN A 92 -1.57 35.81 -18.23
CA ASN A 92 -2.38 36.28 -17.11
C ASN A 92 -3.78 36.68 -17.63
N PRO A 93 -4.89 36.14 -17.06
CA PRO A 93 -6.24 36.54 -17.45
C PRO A 93 -6.51 38.06 -17.31
N ASP A 94 -5.85 38.73 -16.36
CA ASP A 94 -6.04 40.17 -16.13
C ASP A 94 -5.13 41.07 -16.99
N ASP A 95 -4.02 40.54 -17.53
CA ASP A 95 -3.00 41.35 -18.20
C ASP A 95 -2.21 40.47 -19.20
N PRO A 96 -2.61 40.38 -20.48
CA PRO A 96 -2.07 39.42 -21.44
C PRO A 96 -0.57 39.60 -21.77
N LYS A 97 0.05 40.70 -21.32
CA LYS A 97 1.50 40.94 -21.41
C LYS A 97 2.31 40.28 -20.29
N LYS A 98 1.65 39.83 -19.21
CA LYS A 98 2.30 39.12 -18.10
C LYS A 98 2.07 37.62 -18.22
N VAL A 99 3.17 36.86 -18.21
CA VAL A 99 3.13 35.40 -18.20
C VAL A 99 3.18 34.92 -16.75
N ILE A 100 2.19 34.11 -16.34
CA ILE A 100 2.19 33.48 -15.02
C ILE A 100 2.66 32.03 -15.18
N THR A 101 3.68 31.66 -14.41
CA THR A 101 4.13 30.27 -14.30
C THR A 101 3.36 29.57 -13.18
N ARG A 102 2.58 28.55 -13.51
CA ARG A 102 1.87 27.70 -12.54
C ARG A 102 2.42 26.28 -12.59
N LYS A 103 2.38 25.56 -11.46
CA LYS A 103 2.71 24.13 -11.42
C LYS A 103 1.42 23.34 -11.62
N VAL A 104 1.45 22.39 -12.54
CA VAL A 104 0.41 21.38 -12.68
C VAL A 104 0.96 20.01 -12.34
N TYR A 105 0.06 19.09 -12.00
CA TYR A 105 0.38 17.76 -11.50
C TYR A 105 -0.26 16.67 -12.34
N TYR A 106 0.51 15.63 -12.63
CA TYR A 106 0.04 14.42 -13.30
C TYR A 106 0.64 13.18 -12.64
N LEU A 107 0.03 12.01 -12.86
CA LEU A 107 0.49 10.74 -12.28
C LEU A 107 1.38 10.00 -13.27
N VAL A 108 2.48 9.44 -12.77
CA VAL A 108 3.39 8.60 -13.55
C VAL A 108 3.72 7.30 -12.81
N CYS A 109 3.80 6.22 -13.57
CA CYS A 109 4.35 4.95 -13.10
C CYS A 109 5.86 4.87 -13.38
N GLY A 110 6.67 4.67 -12.34
CA GLY A 110 8.13 4.52 -12.48
C GLY A 110 8.57 3.23 -13.16
N PHE A 111 7.71 2.21 -13.22
CA PHE A 111 8.04 0.88 -13.77
C PHE A 111 7.79 0.79 -15.28
N CYS A 112 6.55 1.03 -15.72
CA CYS A 112 6.14 0.88 -17.12
C CYS A 112 6.06 2.22 -17.89
N ARG A 113 6.40 3.34 -17.24
CA ARG A 113 6.32 4.71 -17.81
C ARG A 113 4.92 5.18 -18.22
N TRP A 114 3.87 4.45 -17.81
CA TRP A 114 2.48 4.88 -17.98
C TRP A 114 2.24 6.24 -17.30
N THR A 115 1.49 7.12 -17.96
CA THR A 115 1.09 8.42 -17.42
C THR A 115 -0.42 8.61 -17.43
N SER A 116 -0.96 9.42 -16.52
CA SER A 116 -2.38 9.80 -16.55
C SER A 116 -2.79 10.51 -17.85
N ARG A 117 -1.82 11.10 -18.57
CA ARG A 117 -2.04 11.75 -19.86
C ARG A 117 -2.30 10.76 -20.99
N ASP A 118 -1.83 9.51 -20.88
CA ASP A 118 -2.02 8.47 -21.90
C ASP A 118 -3.49 8.13 -22.12
N ILE A 119 -4.32 8.37 -21.10
CA ILE A 119 -5.78 8.20 -21.15
C ILE A 119 -6.53 9.54 -21.20
N GLY A 120 -5.82 10.65 -21.42
CA GLY A 120 -6.40 11.98 -21.55
C GLY A 120 -6.91 12.60 -20.25
N LEU A 121 -6.45 12.16 -19.07
CA LEU A 121 -6.79 12.86 -17.83
C LEU A 121 -6.07 14.22 -17.79
N PRO A 122 -6.79 15.33 -17.56
CA PRO A 122 -6.20 16.66 -17.53
C PRO A 122 -5.34 16.84 -16.28
N ASP A 123 -4.18 17.46 -16.44
CA ASP A 123 -3.30 17.83 -15.34
C ASP A 123 -4.04 18.75 -14.37
N GLN A 124 -3.83 18.54 -13.06
CA GLN A 124 -4.51 19.31 -12.01
C GLN A 124 -3.63 20.43 -11.49
N THR A 125 -4.24 21.58 -11.17
CA THR A 125 -3.64 22.61 -10.30
C THR A 125 -4.02 22.31 -8.86
N VAL A 126 -3.13 22.59 -7.89
CA VAL A 126 -3.44 22.42 -6.44
C VAL A 126 -4.72 23.15 -6.06
#